data_AF-A0A1W1C093-F1
#
_entry.id   AF-A0A1W1C093-F1
#
_cell.length_a   1.000
_cell.length_b   1.000
_cell.length_c   1.000
_cell.angle_alpha   90.00
_cell.angle_beta   90.00
_cell.angle_gamma   90.00
#
_symmetry.space_group_name_H-M   'P 1'
#
loop_
_entity.id
_entity.type
_entity.pdbx_description
1 polymer ?
#
loop_
_entity_poly.entity_id
_entity_poly.type
_entity_poly.pdbx_seq_one_letter_code
_entity_poly.pdbx_strand_id
1 'polypeptide(L)'
;MKKQGIPIPGIGHRIKSLKNPDLRVTGLMNFAADNFPATPLLDYARTVEALTTSKKENLILNVDGTIGILMVDMWRALGYGEDEIDEFIESGTLNAFFIVGRSIGFIGHVLDEKRLAMPMYRHPMDDILYDVQKAEEI
;
A
#
# COMPACT_ATOMS: atom_id res chain seq x y z
N MET A 1 -10.93 4.50 14.86
CA MET A 1 -9.48 4.73 14.65
C MET A 1 -8.78 5.37 15.85
N LYS A 2 -8.72 6.71 16.05
CA LYS A 2 -7.92 7.32 17.16
C LYS A 2 -8.24 6.78 18.56
N LYS A 3 -9.52 6.67 18.93
CA LYS A 3 -9.94 6.12 20.23
C LYS A 3 -9.55 4.65 20.43
N GLN A 4 -9.38 3.90 19.34
CA GLN A 4 -8.97 2.49 19.34
C GLN A 4 -7.44 2.33 19.26
N GLY A 5 -6.67 3.42 19.12
CA GLY A 5 -5.21 3.35 18.94
C GLY A 5 -4.76 2.83 17.57
N ILE A 6 -5.67 2.67 16.61
CA ILE A 6 -5.38 2.08 15.29
C ILE A 6 -5.10 3.20 14.28
N PRO A 7 -3.93 3.21 13.59
CA PRO A 7 -3.68 4.07 12.45
C PRO A 7 -4.64 3.77 11.30
N ILE A 8 -5.02 4.79 10.53
CA ILE A 8 -5.91 4.60 9.38
C ILE A 8 -5.12 3.88 8.28
N PRO A 9 -5.53 2.69 7.82
CA PRO A 9 -4.88 2.02 6.70
C PRO A 9 -4.94 2.89 5.44
N GLY A 10 -3.87 2.89 4.64
CA GLY A 10 -3.80 3.71 3.43
C GLY A 10 -3.48 5.19 3.67
N ILE A 11 -3.31 5.64 4.92
CA ILE A 11 -2.91 7.01 5.25
C ILE A 11 -1.48 7.03 5.79
N GLY A 12 -0.67 7.91 5.21
CA GLY A 12 0.68 8.20 5.66
C GLY A 12 1.75 7.81 4.66
N HIS A 13 2.79 8.64 4.62
CA HIS A 13 3.98 8.40 3.83
C HIS A 13 5.24 8.80 4.62
N ARG A 14 6.36 8.09 4.40
CA ARG A 14 7.64 8.38 5.09
C ARG A 14 8.26 9.71 4.65
N ILE A 15 8.31 9.96 3.33
CA ILE A 15 8.98 11.13 2.72
C ILE A 15 8.00 12.14 2.08
N LYS A 16 7.02 11.66 1.30
CA LYS A 16 6.04 12.47 0.57
C LYS A 16 5.06 13.19 1.50
N SER A 17 4.52 14.31 1.01
CA SER A 17 3.61 15.21 1.74
C SER A 17 2.71 15.96 0.78
N LEU A 18 1.83 16.82 1.29
CA LEU A 18 1.00 17.71 0.45
C LEU A 18 1.81 18.58 -0.52
N LYS A 19 2.99 19.06 -0.08
CA LYS A 19 3.87 19.92 -0.89
C LYS A 19 4.74 19.10 -1.87
N ASN A 20 4.94 17.82 -1.59
CA ASN A 20 5.73 16.88 -2.40
C ASN A 20 4.90 15.60 -2.60
N PRO A 21 3.92 15.62 -3.53
CA PRO A 21 2.98 14.52 -3.69
C PRO A 21 3.66 13.26 -4.24
N ASP A 22 3.05 12.10 -3.95
CA ASP A 22 3.40 10.83 -4.59
C ASP A 22 2.78 10.79 -5.99
N LEU A 23 3.62 10.82 -7.02
CA LEU A 23 3.19 10.86 -8.42
C LEU A 23 2.39 9.60 -8.83
N ARG A 24 2.59 8.47 -8.14
CA ARG A 24 1.79 7.26 -8.39
C ARG A 24 0.34 7.47 -7.99
N VAL A 25 0.12 8.11 -6.84
CA VAL A 25 -1.21 8.47 -6.34
C VAL A 25 -1.85 9.49 -7.27
N THR A 26 -1.10 10.53 -7.66
CA THR A 26 -1.59 11.54 -8.61
C THR A 26 -1.98 10.92 -9.95
N GLY A 27 -1.18 10.01 -10.50
CA GLY A 27 -1.48 9.33 -11.76
C GLY A 27 -2.77 8.51 -11.70
N LEU A 28 -2.97 7.75 -10.60
CA LEU A 28 -4.19 6.97 -10.40
C LEU A 28 -5.42 7.86 -10.22
N MET A 29 -5.31 8.95 -9.46
CA MET A 29 -6.41 9.89 -9.26
C MET A 29 -6.82 10.58 -10.55
N ASN A 30 -5.86 11.02 -11.37
CA ASN A 30 -6.16 11.63 -12.66
C ASN A 30 -6.83 10.62 -13.61
N PHE A 31 -6.32 9.38 -13.66
CA PHE A 31 -6.94 8.33 -14.46
C PHE A 31 -8.39 8.07 -14.03
N ALA A 32 -8.65 7.99 -12.73
CA ALA A 32 -10.00 7.80 -12.22
C ALA A 32 -10.92 9.00 -12.56
N ALA A 33 -10.43 10.23 -12.41
CA ALA A 33 -11.19 11.43 -12.75
C ALA A 33 -11.58 11.50 -14.23
N ASP A 34 -10.71 11.04 -15.13
CA ASP A 34 -10.94 11.09 -16.58
C ASP A 34 -11.82 9.93 -17.10
N ASN A 35 -11.83 8.78 -16.40
CA ASN A 35 -12.40 7.53 -16.95
C ASN A 35 -13.54 6.94 -16.12
N PHE A 36 -13.64 7.23 -14.82
CA PHE A 36 -14.65 6.62 -13.97
C PHE A 36 -15.93 7.47 -13.99
N PRO A 37 -17.12 6.85 -14.03
CA PRO A 37 -18.38 7.60 -14.01
C PRO A 37 -18.62 8.30 -12.67
N ALA A 38 -18.12 7.73 -11.56
CA ALA A 38 -18.18 8.30 -10.23
C ALA A 38 -17.09 7.72 -9.34
N THR A 39 -16.63 8.48 -8.34
CA THR A 39 -15.61 8.06 -7.36
C THR A 39 -15.99 8.45 -5.91
N PRO A 40 -17.18 8.04 -5.42
CA PRO A 40 -17.69 8.50 -4.12
C PRO A 40 -16.80 8.08 -2.95
N LEU A 41 -16.16 6.91 -3.02
CA LEU A 41 -15.27 6.46 -1.95
C LEU A 41 -13.93 7.21 -1.98
N LEU A 42 -13.41 7.54 -3.17
CA LEU A 42 -12.27 8.45 -3.30
C LEU A 42 -12.58 9.83 -2.71
N ASP A 43 -13.74 10.40 -3.02
CA ASP A 43 -14.14 11.71 -2.49
C ASP A 43 -14.19 11.69 -0.97
N TYR A 44 -14.79 10.65 -0.39
CA TYR A 44 -14.76 10.43 1.05
C TYR A 44 -13.32 10.34 1.60
N ALA A 45 -12.44 9.57 0.95
CA ALA A 45 -11.05 9.43 1.35
C ALA A 45 -10.28 10.76 1.31
N ARG A 46 -10.59 11.65 0.36
CA ARG A 46 -10.00 13.00 0.28
C ARG A 46 -10.44 13.89 1.44
N THR A 47 -11.68 13.75 1.92
CA THR A 47 -12.10 14.43 3.15
C THR A 47 -11.33 13.92 4.38
N VAL A 48 -11.09 12.60 4.45
CA VAL A 48 -10.28 12.00 5.51
C VAL A 48 -8.83 12.48 5.43
N GLU A 49 -8.26 12.54 4.23
CA GLU A 49 -6.91 13.04 3.98
C GLU A 49 -6.75 14.51 4.42
N ALA A 50 -7.72 15.37 4.10
CA ALA A 50 -7.71 16.77 4.56
C ALA A 50 -7.67 16.86 6.10
N LEU A 51 -8.45 16.00 6.78
CA LEU A 51 -8.46 15.93 8.24
C LEU A 51 -7.16 15.36 8.82
N THR A 52 -6.51 14.41 8.16
CA THR A 52 -5.25 13.82 8.66
C THR A 52 -4.05 14.73 8.39
N THR A 53 -3.99 15.36 7.22
CA THR A 53 -2.91 16.27 6.83
C THR A 53 -2.90 17.56 7.65
N SER A 54 -4.06 18.03 8.13
CA SER A 54 -4.14 19.14 9.10
C SER A 54 -3.41 18.85 10.43
N LYS A 55 -3.20 17.57 10.77
CA LYS A 55 -2.44 17.15 11.96
C LYS A 55 -0.95 17.00 11.67
N LYS A 56 -0.61 16.46 10.49
CA LYS A 56 0.78 16.30 10.04
C LYS A 56 0.83 16.19 8.52
N GLU A 57 1.67 17.00 7.89
CA GLU A 57 1.69 17.16 6.42
C GLU A 57 1.98 15.87 5.62
N ASN A 58 2.59 14.86 6.24
CA ASN A 58 2.91 13.58 5.60
C ASN A 58 1.82 12.50 5.78
N LEU A 59 0.71 12.82 6.45
CA LEU A 59 -0.45 11.93 6.58
C LEU A 59 -1.38 12.05 5.37
N ILE A 60 -0.80 11.92 4.19
CA ILE A 60 -1.46 11.92 2.88
C ILE A 60 -2.03 10.53 2.54
N LEU A 61 -2.96 10.46 1.59
CA LEU A 61 -3.41 9.18 1.03
C LEU A 61 -2.25 8.55 0.25
N ASN A 62 -1.95 7.29 0.55
CA ASN A 62 -0.87 6.56 -0.10
C ASN A 62 -1.37 5.73 -1.29
N VAL A 63 -0.44 5.11 -2.02
CA VAL A 63 -0.76 4.33 -3.22
C VAL A 63 -1.63 3.11 -2.92
N ASP A 64 -1.37 2.40 -1.82
CA ASP A 64 -2.12 1.20 -1.42
C ASP A 64 -3.57 1.54 -1.09
N GLY A 65 -3.79 2.61 -0.32
CA GLY A 65 -5.13 3.13 -0.01
C GLY A 65 -5.86 3.59 -1.27
N THR A 66 -5.18 4.33 -2.15
CA THR A 66 -5.75 4.82 -3.40
C THR A 66 -6.21 3.66 -4.30
N ILE A 67 -5.38 2.62 -4.46
CA ILE A 67 -5.74 1.44 -5.26
C ILE A 67 -6.97 0.73 -4.65
N GLY A 68 -6.97 0.47 -3.34
CA GLY A 68 -8.08 -0.21 -2.69
C GLY A 68 -9.41 0.53 -2.86
N ILE A 69 -9.39 1.84 -2.65
CA ILE A 69 -10.58 2.70 -2.81
C ILE A 69 -11.06 2.72 -4.27
N LEU A 70 -10.15 2.93 -5.23
CA LEU A 70 -10.49 2.98 -6.64
C LEU A 70 -11.00 1.64 -7.18
N MET A 71 -10.51 0.50 -6.68
CA MET A 71 -11.05 -0.80 -7.07
C MET A 71 -12.51 -0.97 -6.62
N VAL A 72 -12.86 -0.52 -5.41
CA VAL A 72 -14.25 -0.53 -4.93
C VAL A 72 -15.13 0.42 -5.75
N ASP A 73 -14.66 1.65 -6.01
CA ASP A 73 -15.40 2.59 -6.86
C ASP A 73 -15.59 2.05 -8.28
N MET A 74 -14.60 1.33 -8.83
CA MET A 74 -14.69 0.67 -10.14
C MET A 74 -15.75 -0.44 -10.12
N TRP A 75 -15.76 -1.32 -9.12
CA TRP A 75 -16.77 -2.39 -9.05
C TRP A 75 -18.18 -1.84 -8.90
N ARG A 76 -18.37 -0.79 -8.08
CA ARG A 76 -19.65 -0.09 -8.00
C ARG A 76 -20.08 0.50 -9.34
N ALA A 77 -19.15 1.13 -10.06
CA ALA A 77 -19.41 1.67 -11.40
C ALA A 77 -19.77 0.60 -12.44
N LEU A 78 -19.26 -0.63 -12.29
CA LEU A 78 -19.60 -1.78 -13.13
C LEU A 78 -20.94 -2.43 -12.75
N GLY A 79 -21.59 -2.01 -11.67
CA GLY A 79 -22.90 -2.47 -11.24
C GLY A 79 -22.90 -3.73 -10.37
N TYR A 80 -21.77 -4.08 -9.75
CA TYR A 80 -21.70 -5.17 -8.76
C TYR A 80 -22.49 -4.80 -7.50
N GLY A 81 -23.12 -5.78 -6.86
CA GLY A 81 -23.77 -5.61 -5.57
C GLY A 81 -22.77 -5.44 -4.43
N GLU A 82 -23.15 -4.76 -3.35
CA GLU A 82 -22.28 -4.59 -2.18
C GLU A 82 -21.87 -5.94 -1.57
N ASP A 83 -22.78 -6.92 -1.51
CA ASP A 83 -22.48 -8.25 -0.99
C ASP A 83 -21.39 -8.97 -1.83
N GLU A 84 -21.41 -8.79 -3.16
CA GLU A 84 -20.38 -9.38 -4.06
C GLU A 84 -19.03 -8.68 -3.90
N ILE A 85 -19.05 -7.35 -3.71
CA ILE A 85 -17.84 -6.55 -3.49
C ILE A 85 -17.20 -6.96 -2.15
N ASP A 86 -18.00 -7.13 -1.10
CA ASP A 86 -17.53 -7.60 0.19
C ASP A 86 -16.92 -9.00 0.08
N GLU A 87 -17.54 -9.93 -0.66
CA GLU A 87 -16.96 -11.25 -0.94
C GLU A 87 -15.62 -11.16 -1.69
N PHE A 88 -15.47 -10.26 -2.66
CA PHE A 88 -14.18 -10.03 -3.34
C PHE A 88 -13.10 -9.51 -2.41
N ILE A 89 -13.46 -8.64 -1.46
CA ILE A 89 -12.53 -8.10 -0.47
C ILE A 89 -12.14 -9.21 0.52
N GLU A 90 -13.11 -9.94 1.06
CA GLU A 90 -12.89 -11.02 2.02
C GLU A 90 -12.07 -12.19 1.45
N SER A 91 -12.31 -12.54 0.19
CA SER A 91 -11.54 -13.56 -0.54
C SER A 91 -10.10 -13.12 -0.86
N GLY A 92 -9.76 -11.85 -0.63
CA GLY A 92 -8.40 -11.34 -0.79
C GLY A 92 -8.04 -10.96 -2.23
N THR A 93 -9.02 -10.59 -3.05
CA THR A 93 -8.80 -10.18 -4.46
C THR A 93 -7.75 -9.07 -4.58
N LEU A 94 -7.80 -8.07 -3.69
CA LEU A 94 -6.82 -6.98 -3.63
C LEU A 94 -5.39 -7.46 -3.33
N ASN A 95 -5.25 -8.49 -2.48
CA ASN A 95 -3.95 -9.09 -2.19
C ASN A 95 -3.38 -9.80 -3.42
N ALA A 96 -4.23 -10.57 -4.12
CA ALA A 96 -3.84 -11.25 -5.35
C ALA A 96 -3.42 -10.25 -6.44
N PHE A 97 -4.17 -9.16 -6.60
CA PHE A 97 -3.82 -8.08 -7.53
C PHE A 97 -2.42 -7.51 -7.25
N PHE A 98 -2.10 -7.24 -5.98
CA PHE A 98 -0.77 -6.77 -5.60
C PHE A 98 0.33 -7.80 -5.88
N ILE A 99 0.08 -9.08 -5.58
CA ILE A 99 1.04 -10.17 -5.81
C ILE A 99 1.39 -10.28 -7.29
N VAL A 100 0.40 -10.23 -8.18
CA VAL A 100 0.63 -10.29 -9.63
C VAL A 100 1.51 -9.12 -10.07
N GLY A 101 1.18 -7.89 -9.67
CA GLY A 101 1.98 -6.71 -10.02
C GLY A 101 3.41 -6.77 -9.47
N ARG A 102 3.59 -7.22 -8.22
CA ARG A 102 4.91 -7.32 -7.58
C ARG A 102 5.77 -8.44 -8.18
N SER A 103 5.16 -9.52 -8.65
CA SER A 103 5.86 -10.67 -9.25
C SER A 103 6.68 -10.26 -10.46
N ILE A 104 6.21 -9.28 -11.25
CA ILE A 104 6.97 -8.70 -12.37
C ILE A 104 8.31 -8.13 -11.88
N GLY A 105 8.28 -7.35 -10.79
CA GLY A 105 9.48 -6.78 -10.19
C GLY A 105 10.41 -7.84 -9.59
N PHE A 106 9.86 -8.87 -8.94
CA PHE A 106 10.66 -9.99 -8.42
C PHE A 106 11.38 -10.76 -9.52
N ILE A 107 10.70 -11.06 -10.62
CA ILE A 107 11.33 -11.67 -11.79
C ILE A 107 12.44 -10.77 -12.33
N GLY A 108 12.18 -9.46 -12.45
CA GLY A 108 13.18 -8.47 -12.85
C GLY A 108 14.43 -8.50 -11.95
N HIS A 109 14.28 -8.47 -10.63
CA HIS A 109 15.39 -8.53 -9.68
C HIS A 109 16.18 -9.83 -9.79
N VAL A 110 15.51 -10.99 -9.91
CA VAL A 110 16.20 -12.28 -10.06
C VAL A 110 17.04 -12.31 -11.35
N LEU A 111 16.53 -11.78 -12.44
CA LEU A 111 17.28 -11.68 -13.71
C LEU A 111 18.43 -10.69 -13.60
N ASP A 112 18.25 -9.60 -12.88
CA ASP A 112 19.28 -8.57 -12.67
C ASP A 112 20.47 -9.11 -11.85
N GLU A 113 20.20 -9.79 -10.74
CA GLU A 113 21.21 -10.44 -9.91
C GLU A 113 22.03 -11.48 -10.71
N LYS A 114 21.36 -12.26 -11.57
CA LYS A 114 22.04 -13.20 -12.49
C LYS A 114 22.91 -12.47 -13.52
N ARG A 115 22.41 -11.38 -14.11
CA ARG A 115 23.14 -10.57 -15.09
C ARG A 115 24.38 -9.91 -14.48
N LEU A 116 24.28 -9.46 -13.24
CA LEU A 116 25.37 -8.83 -12.49
C LEU A 116 26.35 -9.85 -11.88
N ALA A 117 26.08 -11.15 -12.01
CA ALA A 117 26.87 -12.24 -11.41
C ALA A 117 27.13 -12.02 -9.91
N MET A 118 26.07 -11.61 -9.19
CA MET A 118 26.18 -11.25 -7.78
C MET A 118 26.62 -12.44 -6.92
N PRO A 119 27.52 -12.22 -5.95
CA PRO A 119 28.03 -13.28 -5.09
C PRO A 119 26.96 -13.74 -4.09
N MET A 120 27.23 -14.88 -3.44
CA MET A 120 26.39 -15.36 -2.35
C MET A 120 26.33 -14.33 -1.21
N TYR A 121 25.11 -13.96 -0.81
CA TYR A 121 24.89 -13.04 0.30
C TYR A 121 25.04 -13.74 1.65
N ARG A 122 25.84 -13.14 2.55
CA ARG A 122 25.88 -13.47 3.98
C ARG A 122 25.63 -12.19 4.77
N HIS A 123 24.65 -12.23 5.66
CA HIS A 123 24.28 -11.05 6.45
C HIS A 123 25.41 -10.66 7.42
N PRO A 124 25.75 -9.35 7.54
CA PRO A 124 26.75 -8.86 8.48
C PRO A 124 26.39 -9.20 9.93
N MET A 125 27.38 -9.63 10.72
CA MET A 125 27.17 -10.06 12.11
C MET A 125 26.93 -8.88 13.05
N ASP A 126 27.41 -7.70 12.70
CA ASP A 126 27.25 -6.45 13.44
C ASP A 126 25.84 -5.85 13.32
N ASP A 127 25.07 -6.29 12.33
CA ASP A 127 23.63 -5.97 12.18
C ASP A 127 22.72 -7.00 12.88
N ILE A 128 23.30 -7.94 13.64
CA ILE A 128 22.56 -8.96 14.40
C ILE A 128 22.79 -8.75 15.90
N LEU A 129 21.71 -8.51 16.64
CA LEU A 129 21.74 -8.55 18.09
C LEU A 129 21.76 -10.01 18.58
N TYR A 130 22.92 -10.44 19.07
CA TYR A 130 23.07 -11.74 19.72
C TYR A 130 22.75 -11.65 21.21
N ASP A 131 21.48 -11.85 21.57
CA ASP A 131 21.02 -11.95 22.96
C ASP A 131 20.88 -13.42 23.37
N VAL A 132 22.02 -14.08 23.60
CA VAL A 132 22.07 -15.51 23.93
C VAL A 132 22.12 -15.69 25.44
N GLN A 133 21.15 -16.42 25.99
CA GLN A 133 21.15 -16.79 27.41
C GLN A 133 22.26 -17.81 27.69
N LYS A 134 22.94 -17.65 28.84
CA LYS A 134 23.88 -18.67 29.32
C LYS A 134 23.10 -19.95 29.58
N ALA A 135 23.61 -21.07 29.07
CA ALA A 135 23.07 -22.38 29.39
C ALA A 135 23.19 -22.63 30.91
N GLU A 136 22.17 -23.27 31.48
CA GLU A 136 22.24 -23.78 32.86
C GLU A 136 23.37 -24.83 32.93
N GLU A 137 24.21 -24.73 33.96
CA GLU A 137 25.21 -25.76 34.25
C GLU A 137 24.48 -27.07 34.60
N ILE A 138 24.85 -28.16 33.91
CA ILE A 138 24.31 -29.52 34.15
C ILE A 138 24.90 -30.09 35.44
#